data_AF-A0A5F2IDI4-F1
#
_entry.id   AF-A0A5F2IDI4-F1
#
_cell.length_a   1.000
_cell.length_b   1.000
_cell.length_c   1.000
_cell.angle_alpha   90.00
_cell.angle_beta   90.00
_cell.angle_gamma   90.00
#
_symmetry.space_group_name_H-M   'P 1'
#
loop_
_entity.id
_entity.type
_entity.pdbx_description
1 polymer ?
#
loop_
_entity_poly.entity_id
_entity_poly.type
_entity_poly.pdbx_seq_one_letter_code
_entity_poly.pdbx_strand_id
1 'polypeptide(L)'
;MMVLASLALAWPAKAMDNALRAGLLKLDPQTRLEQRCDAEVLDRISHDDHKFKADRVVAYAFATPQMSADAIRSPGAAFRSKGQWYRLKFKCQTAPDHMQVLQFRYKIGDEIPETDWAKYNLYD
;
A
#
# COMPACT_ATOMS: atom_id res chain seq x y z
N MET A 1 21.98 38.52 8.11
CA MET A 1 21.46 37.34 8.85
C MET A 1 20.02 37.12 8.37
N MET A 2 19.80 36.27 7.36
CA MET A 2 18.46 35.98 6.83
C MET A 2 17.89 34.78 7.58
N VAL A 3 16.82 35.00 8.35
CA VAL A 3 16.07 33.96 9.04
C VAL A 3 15.00 33.46 8.06
N LEU A 4 15.21 32.29 7.47
CA LEU A 4 14.19 31.57 6.72
C LEU A 4 13.25 30.89 7.73
N ALA A 5 12.04 31.42 7.87
CA ALA A 5 10.98 30.80 8.65
C ALA A 5 10.41 29.60 7.88
N SER A 6 10.72 28.40 8.36
CA SER A 6 10.16 27.15 7.84
C SER A 6 8.69 27.02 8.23
N LEU A 7 7.78 27.27 7.30
CA LEU A 7 6.36 26.92 7.44
C LEU A 7 6.24 25.39 7.40
N ALA A 8 6.05 24.77 8.57
CA ALA A 8 5.70 23.36 8.65
C ALA A 8 4.28 23.17 8.11
N LEU A 9 4.16 22.72 6.86
CA LEU A 9 2.90 22.19 6.33
C LEU A 9 2.59 20.89 7.08
N ALA A 10 1.76 20.98 8.12
CA ALA A 10 1.18 19.82 8.75
C ALA A 10 0.24 19.16 7.73
N TRP A 11 0.68 18.08 7.10
CA TRP A 11 -0.19 17.28 6.26
C TRP A 11 -1.31 16.68 7.12
N PRO A 12 -2.58 16.75 6.68
CA PRO A 12 -3.67 16.17 7.42
C PRO A 12 -3.43 14.66 7.51
N ALA A 13 -3.25 14.15 8.73
CA ALA A 13 -3.28 12.73 8.97
C ALA A 13 -4.75 12.29 8.83
N LYS A 14 -5.09 11.62 7.74
CA LYS A 14 -6.41 10.96 7.66
C LYS A 14 -6.48 9.87 8.71
N ALA A 15 -7.51 9.93 9.54
CA ALA A 15 -7.79 8.87 10.49
C ALA A 15 -8.18 7.60 9.72
N MET A 16 -7.56 6.48 10.07
CA MET A 16 -7.93 5.16 9.54
C MET A 16 -9.32 4.77 10.01
N ASP A 17 -10.10 4.13 9.14
CA ASP A 17 -11.43 3.59 9.48
C ASP A 17 -11.37 2.67 10.72
N ASN A 18 -12.38 2.78 11.58
CA ASN A 18 -12.41 2.06 12.86
C ASN A 18 -12.56 0.54 12.69
N ALA A 19 -13.30 0.07 11.68
CA ALA A 19 -13.47 -1.35 11.42
C ALA A 19 -12.15 -1.94 10.90
N LEU A 20 -11.48 -1.25 9.97
CA LEU A 20 -10.14 -1.63 9.53
C LEU A 20 -9.16 -1.67 10.70
N ARG A 21 -9.14 -0.63 11.56
CA ARG A 21 -8.30 -0.59 12.76
C ARG A 21 -8.52 -1.79 13.67
N ALA A 22 -9.79 -2.09 13.98
CA ALA A 22 -10.15 -3.20 14.85
C ALA A 22 -9.79 -4.57 14.24
N GLY A 23 -9.89 -4.72 12.92
CA GLY A 23 -9.44 -5.91 12.21
C GLY A 23 -7.93 -6.11 12.31
N LEU A 24 -7.15 -5.06 12.01
CA LEU A 24 -5.68 -5.10 12.06
C LEU A 24 -5.14 -5.49 13.44
N LEU A 25 -5.74 -4.97 14.51
CA LEU A 25 -5.31 -5.26 15.89
C LEU A 25 -5.51 -6.73 16.31
N LYS A 26 -6.32 -7.50 15.58
CA LYS A 26 -6.52 -8.95 15.82
C LYS A 26 -5.52 -9.84 15.11
N LEU A 27 -4.78 -9.29 14.13
CA LEU A 27 -3.78 -10.03 13.36
C LEU A 27 -2.50 -10.19 14.17
N ASP A 28 -1.73 -11.24 13.86
CA ASP A 28 -0.34 -11.34 14.29
C ASP A 28 0.47 -10.16 13.71
N PRO A 29 1.60 -9.78 14.34
CA PRO A 29 2.34 -8.58 13.94
C PRO A 29 2.75 -8.55 12.46
N GLN A 30 3.22 -9.67 11.91
CA GLN A 30 3.72 -9.68 10.54
C GLN A 30 2.56 -9.55 9.53
N THR A 31 1.45 -10.23 9.77
CA THR A 31 0.25 -10.08 8.94
C THR A 31 -0.34 -8.67 9.09
N ARG A 32 -0.30 -8.08 10.29
CA ARG A 32 -0.73 -6.70 10.53
C ARG A 32 0.10 -5.70 9.71
N LEU A 33 1.42 -5.87 9.67
CA LEU A 33 2.31 -5.05 8.87
C LEU A 33 1.93 -5.11 7.38
N GLU A 34 1.79 -6.31 6.82
CA GLU A 34 1.41 -6.52 5.42
C GLU A 34 0.06 -5.87 5.12
N GLN A 35 -0.98 -6.22 5.88
CA GLN A 35 -2.34 -5.72 5.68
C GLN A 35 -2.45 -4.20 5.86
N ARG A 36 -1.69 -3.61 6.79
CA ARG A 36 -1.67 -2.15 6.96
C ARG A 36 -1.05 -1.46 5.75
N CYS A 37 0.05 -2.00 5.23
CA CYS A 37 0.74 -1.44 4.07
C CYS A 37 -0.05 -1.64 2.78
N ASP A 38 -0.78 -2.74 2.67
CA ASP A 38 -1.73 -3.01 1.58
C ASP A 38 -2.90 -2.02 1.61
N ALA A 39 -3.51 -1.77 2.77
CA ALA A 39 -4.56 -0.75 2.89
C ALA A 39 -4.04 0.66 2.54
N GLU A 40 -2.82 0.99 2.99
CA GLU A 40 -2.19 2.28 2.71
C GLU A 40 -1.96 2.50 1.20
N VAL A 41 -1.51 1.48 0.46
CA VAL A 41 -1.28 1.66 -0.99
C VAL A 41 -2.57 1.84 -1.76
N LEU A 42 -3.65 1.17 -1.36
CA LEU A 42 -4.96 1.33 -1.99
C LEU A 42 -5.54 2.73 -1.75
N ASP A 43 -5.42 3.26 -0.52
CA ASP A 43 -5.87 4.61 -0.18
C ASP A 43 -5.07 5.67 -0.96
N ARG A 44 -3.72 5.58 -0.94
CA ARG A 44 -2.85 6.52 -1.66
C ARG A 44 -3.11 6.51 -3.17
N ILE A 45 -3.18 5.34 -3.81
CA ILE A 45 -3.45 5.27 -5.26
C ILE A 45 -4.79 5.91 -5.59
N SER A 46 -5.83 5.62 -4.80
CA SER A 46 -7.18 6.16 -5.03
C SER A 46 -7.29 7.66 -4.76
N HIS A 47 -6.41 8.20 -3.90
CA HIS A 47 -6.36 9.61 -3.55
C HIS A 47 -5.49 10.43 -4.51
N ASP A 48 -4.26 9.97 -4.76
CA ASP A 48 -3.23 10.67 -5.53
C ASP A 48 -3.60 10.78 -7.02
N ASP A 49 -4.30 9.77 -7.56
CA ASP A 49 -4.66 9.71 -8.97
C ASP A 49 -6.11 9.27 -9.18
N HIS A 50 -6.98 10.25 -9.46
CA HIS A 50 -8.42 10.05 -9.61
C HIS A 50 -8.82 9.12 -10.77
N LYS A 51 -7.90 8.77 -11.68
CA LYS A 51 -8.20 7.76 -12.70
C LYS A 51 -8.38 6.37 -12.10
N PHE A 52 -7.73 6.10 -10.97
CA PHE A 52 -7.78 4.82 -10.27
C PHE A 52 -8.81 4.84 -9.14
N LYS A 53 -9.39 3.66 -8.90
CA LYS A 53 -10.22 3.33 -7.74
C LYS A 53 -9.75 1.97 -7.24
N ALA A 54 -8.65 1.99 -6.50
CA ALA A 54 -7.96 0.78 -6.10
C ALA A 54 -8.74 0.07 -4.99
N ASP A 55 -9.09 -1.20 -5.21
CA ASP A 55 -9.96 -1.97 -4.31
C ASP A 55 -9.34 -3.28 -3.81
N ARG A 56 -8.25 -3.74 -4.43
CA ARG A 56 -7.56 -4.98 -4.06
C ARG A 56 -6.08 -4.88 -4.40
N VAL A 57 -5.24 -5.51 -3.58
CA VAL A 57 -3.80 -5.64 -3.83
C VAL A 57 -3.37 -7.09 -3.61
N VAL A 58 -2.40 -7.54 -4.40
CA VAL A 58 -1.73 -8.83 -4.25
C VAL A 58 -0.23 -8.53 -4.19
N ALA A 59 0.34 -8.52 -2.99
CA ALA A 59 1.71 -8.10 -2.74
C ALA A 59 2.77 -9.01 -3.41
N TYR A 60 2.42 -10.27 -3.67
CA TYR A 60 3.30 -11.34 -4.14
C TYR A 60 3.08 -11.74 -5.61
N ALA A 61 2.35 -10.96 -6.41
CA ALA A 61 1.90 -11.36 -7.75
C ALA A 61 3.03 -11.81 -8.70
N PHE A 62 4.12 -11.07 -8.77
CA PHE A 62 5.27 -11.30 -9.66
C PHE A 62 6.57 -11.61 -8.93
N ALA A 63 6.64 -11.35 -7.62
CA ALA A 63 7.81 -11.59 -6.80
C ALA A 63 7.44 -11.61 -5.32
N THR A 64 8.12 -12.45 -4.53
CA THR A 64 7.92 -12.56 -3.09
C THR A 64 8.22 -11.24 -2.37
N PRO A 65 7.34 -10.76 -1.47
CA PRO A 65 7.61 -9.64 -0.59
C PRO A 65 8.81 -9.90 0.31
N GLN A 66 9.58 -8.86 0.57
CA GLN A 66 10.71 -8.87 1.49
C GLN A 66 10.27 -8.24 2.80
N MET A 67 10.20 -9.05 3.85
CA MET A 67 9.74 -8.63 5.18
C MET A 67 10.92 -8.37 6.12
N SER A 68 10.75 -7.39 6.99
CA SER A 68 11.59 -7.09 8.15
C SER A 68 10.69 -6.72 9.33
N ALA A 69 11.25 -6.42 10.51
CA ALA A 69 10.47 -6.15 11.72
C ALA A 69 9.34 -5.13 11.48
N ASP A 70 9.66 -3.96 10.94
CA ASP A 70 8.70 -2.84 10.78
C ASP A 70 8.55 -2.39 9.32
N ALA A 71 8.99 -3.20 8.36
CA ALA A 71 8.94 -2.81 6.95
C ALA A 71 8.73 -3.98 5.99
N ILE A 72 8.01 -3.68 4.91
CA ILE A 72 7.75 -4.57 3.77
C ILE A 72 8.20 -3.90 2.47
N ARG A 73 8.83 -4.68 1.59
CA ARG A 73 9.09 -4.30 0.21
C ARG A 73 8.49 -5.34 -0.73
N SER A 74 7.58 -4.89 -1.59
CA SER A 74 6.93 -5.72 -2.59
C SER A 74 7.39 -5.29 -3.99
N PRO A 75 8.41 -5.94 -4.57
CA PRO A 75 8.98 -5.55 -5.87
C PRO A 75 8.16 -6.03 -7.07
N GLY A 76 7.11 -6.81 -6.84
CA GLY A 76 6.25 -7.40 -7.86
C GLY A 76 4.80 -7.54 -7.40
N ALA A 77 4.23 -6.51 -6.81
CA ALA A 77 2.82 -6.50 -6.44
C ALA A 77 1.93 -6.25 -7.68
N ALA A 78 0.63 -6.45 -7.51
CA ALA A 78 -0.40 -5.97 -8.41
C ALA A 78 -1.52 -5.31 -7.59
N PHE A 79 -2.17 -4.29 -8.13
CA PHE A 79 -3.43 -3.78 -7.58
C PHE A 79 -4.53 -3.79 -8.63
N ARG A 80 -5.77 -3.91 -8.19
CA ARG A 80 -6.95 -3.86 -9.04
C ARG A 80 -7.63 -2.51 -8.90
N SER A 81 -8.05 -1.95 -10.02
CA SER A 81 -8.87 -0.75 -10.08
C SER A 81 -9.89 -0.88 -11.20
N LYS A 82 -11.18 -0.71 -10.88
CA LYS A 82 -12.28 -0.78 -11.84
C LYS A 82 -12.27 -2.10 -12.65
N GLY A 83 -12.02 -3.22 -11.98
CA GLY A 83 -11.95 -4.55 -12.59
C GLY A 83 -10.63 -4.86 -13.32
N GLN A 84 -9.75 -3.89 -13.54
CA GLN A 84 -8.47 -4.12 -14.24
C GLN A 84 -7.29 -4.19 -13.28
N TRP A 85 -6.34 -5.07 -13.58
CA TRP A 85 -5.14 -5.27 -12.78
C TRP A 85 -3.94 -4.49 -13.34
N TYR A 86 -3.17 -3.88 -12.44
CA TYR A 86 -2.01 -3.06 -12.80
C TYR A 86 -0.79 -3.51 -12.00
N ARG A 87 0.39 -3.43 -12.63
CA ARG A 87 1.65 -3.72 -11.96
C ARG A 87 1.92 -2.69 -10.88
N LEU A 88 2.44 -3.17 -9.75
CA LEU A 88 2.77 -2.33 -8.61
C LEU A 88 4.11 -2.72 -8.02
N LYS A 89 4.85 -1.73 -7.55
CA LYS A 89 5.95 -1.94 -6.61
C LYS A 89 5.78 -0.98 -5.47
N PHE A 90 5.97 -1.43 -4.23
CA PHE A 90 5.94 -0.54 -3.08
C PHE A 90 6.97 -0.90 -2.01
N LYS A 91 7.25 0.09 -1.17
CA LYS A 91 8.00 -0.03 0.09
C LYS A 91 7.20 0.70 1.16
N CYS A 92 7.02 0.05 2.30
CA CYS A 92 6.28 0.58 3.43
C CYS A 92 7.08 0.32 4.70
N GLN A 93 7.17 1.34 5.55
CA GLN A 93 7.72 1.24 6.89
C GLN A 93 6.69 1.76 7.88
N THR A 94 6.50 1.04 8.97
CA THR A 94 5.56 1.38 10.03
C THR A 94 6.27 1.67 11.35
N ALA A 95 5.51 2.16 12.33
CA ALA A 95 5.91 2.12 13.72
C ALA A 95 5.91 0.67 14.26
N PRO A 96 6.55 0.38 15.40
CA PRO A 96 6.66 -0.99 15.94
C PRO A 96 5.33 -1.70 16.24
N ASP A 97 4.23 -0.95 16.42
CA ASP A 97 2.89 -1.52 16.59
C ASP A 97 2.20 -1.90 15.25
N HIS A 98 2.85 -1.52 14.14
CA HIS A 98 2.40 -1.59 12.75
C HIS A 98 1.11 -0.82 12.44
N MET A 99 0.75 0.14 13.28
CA MET A 99 -0.49 0.91 13.15
C MET A 99 -0.30 2.29 12.53
N GLN A 100 0.93 2.79 12.47
CA GLN A 100 1.24 4.04 11.79
C GLN A 100 2.22 3.78 10.65
N VAL A 101 1.91 4.24 9.45
CA VAL A 101 2.86 4.26 8.33
C VAL A 101 3.76 5.48 8.47
N LEU A 102 5.07 5.25 8.59
CA LEU A 102 6.08 6.30 8.75
C LEU A 102 6.68 6.71 7.41
N GLN A 103 6.92 5.74 6.52
CA GLN A 103 7.45 5.99 5.18
C GLN A 103 6.75 5.09 4.18
N PHE A 104 6.41 5.65 3.02
CA PHE A 104 5.78 4.91 1.95
C PHE A 104 6.24 5.41 0.59
N ARG A 105 6.53 4.49 -0.32
CA ARG A 105 6.84 4.78 -1.72
C ARG A 105 6.22 3.71 -2.60
N TYR A 106 5.59 4.11 -3.69
CA TYR A 106 5.08 3.18 -4.69
C TYR A 106 5.36 3.65 -6.11
N LYS A 107 5.24 2.72 -7.06
CA LYS A 107 5.24 2.99 -8.49
C LYS A 107 4.20 2.10 -9.15
N ILE A 108 3.28 2.74 -9.87
CA ILE A 108 2.34 2.07 -10.77
C ILE A 108 3.08 1.77 -12.08
N GLY A 109 2.92 0.55 -12.58
CA GLY A 109 3.37 0.12 -13.90
C GLY A 109 2.19 -0.12 -14.84
N ASP A 110 2.46 -0.86 -15.90
CA ASP A 110 1.48 -1.14 -16.95
C ASP A 110 0.32 -2.00 -16.44
N GLU A 111 -0.81 -1.91 -17.15
CA GLU A 111 -1.92 -2.84 -17.03
C GLU A 111 -1.47 -4.27 -17.32
N ILE A 112 -2.05 -5.24 -16.62
CA ILE A 112 -1.74 -6.66 -16.74
C ILE A 112 -2.80 -7.27 -17.64
N PRO A 113 -2.44 -7.85 -18.80
CA PRO A 113 -3.41 -8.49 -19.68
C PRO A 113 -4.23 -9.56 -18.96
N GLU A 114 -5.53 -9.64 -19.23
CA GLU A 114 -6.43 -10.61 -18.60
C GLU A 114 -5.98 -12.07 -18.82
N THR A 115 -5.38 -12.35 -19.98
CA THR A 115 -4.80 -13.67 -20.31
C THR A 115 -3.70 -14.11 -19.34
N ASP A 116 -3.08 -13.16 -18.64
CA ASP A 116 -2.00 -13.38 -17.69
C ASP A 116 -2.50 -13.51 -16.24
N TRP A 117 -3.77 -13.21 -15.94
CA TRP A 117 -4.26 -13.08 -14.56
C TRP A 117 -4.15 -14.38 -13.76
N ALA A 118 -4.64 -15.48 -14.31
CA ALA A 118 -4.60 -16.79 -13.66
C ALA A 118 -3.17 -17.23 -13.31
N LYS A 119 -2.18 -16.86 -14.13
CA LYS A 119 -0.75 -17.15 -13.88
C LYS A 119 -0.24 -16.49 -12.60
N TYR A 120 -0.79 -15.34 -12.23
CA TYR A 120 -0.35 -14.54 -11.08
C TYR A 120 -1.37 -14.54 -9.93
N ASN A 121 -2.33 -15.47 -9.93
CA ASN A 121 -3.43 -15.56 -8.98
C ASN A 121 -4.27 -14.26 -8.88
N LEU A 122 -4.43 -13.59 -10.01
CA LEU A 122 -5.30 -12.42 -10.14
C LEU A 122 -6.64 -12.90 -10.68
N TYR A 123 -7.72 -12.44 -10.06
CA TYR A 123 -9.09 -12.79 -10.42
C TYR A 123 -9.99 -11.59 -10.14
N ASP A 124 -11.17 -11.58 -10.76
CA ASP A 124 -12.23 -10.63 -10.42
C ASP A 124 -12.93 -11.03 -9.11
#